data_AF-A0A7S0EEZ4-F1
#
_entry.id   AF-A0A7S0EEZ4-F1
#
_cell.length_a   1.000
_cell.length_b   1.000
_cell.length_c   1.000
_cell.angle_alpha   90.00
_cell.angle_beta   90.00
_cell.angle_gamma   90.00
#
_symmetry.space_group_name_H-M   'P 1'
#
loop_
_entity.id
_entity.type
_entity.pdbx_description
1 polymer ?
#
loop_
_entity_poly.entity_id
_entity_poly.type
_entity_poly.pdbx_seq_one_letter_code
_entity_poly.pdbx_strand_id
1 'polypeptide(L)'
;QIPPRGAEESFALTYLALEGEYYSYERNLEQKLSQPNSLVVPVLEKSKQKESGLLFGGGSGLYSVIELPDEATMKEFDKLEVYSSLDCPGEADKNCGEWDYVVQLLLCKANPKTLKQVAWGRATSVGSCDFEVGRFVTPYARPGKWVIDATATLPLLLGGGRHYFLLKQPYWSQQNYLADVRFIFSSSEIHEQPLVSIPLFRGGIFDQGYNSRHQPMHIDIPYITSRAEIHSVITGHGWGEDSENCAEFCVTQHQFRLRQGLEIDGETYASSEEHVYETSLEGAGSEMGCARQVSTGVTPNQYGTWQFGRAGWCPGSAISPWVVDVTSSVKPGLQAIISYSGLFNDSQYDPAACVGDDCVDQGFPAEIRMRSYLVIYGRKQPSSKAQAERGASSPKLRGISRMEVSSSEQGVWSGAGLAGSVSFCFVILLGLISFHLYRRRATR
;
A
#
# COMPACT_ATOMS: atom_id res chain seq x y z
N GLN A 1 -0.88 -33.91 28.20
CA GLN A 1 0.30 -34.54 28.83
C GLN A 1 0.98 -33.49 29.70
N ILE A 2 1.28 -33.77 30.96
CA ILE A 2 2.02 -32.84 31.83
C ILE A 2 3.47 -32.83 31.33
N PRO A 3 4.07 -31.67 31.01
CA PRO A 3 5.45 -31.63 30.53
C PRO A 3 6.40 -32.19 31.59
N PRO A 4 7.49 -32.88 31.19
CA PRO A 4 8.48 -33.35 32.15
C PRO A 4 9.14 -32.16 32.87
N ARG A 5 9.38 -32.29 34.19
CA ARG A 5 10.09 -31.27 34.99
C ARG A 5 11.44 -30.97 34.32
N GLY A 6 11.64 -29.69 33.97
CA GLY A 6 12.80 -29.19 33.22
C GLY A 6 12.43 -28.60 31.84
N ALA A 7 11.32 -29.02 31.23
CA ALA A 7 10.82 -28.41 29.99
C ALA A 7 10.29 -26.99 30.24
N GLU A 8 9.67 -26.72 31.39
CA GLU A 8 9.21 -25.37 31.77
C GLU A 8 10.38 -24.40 31.99
N GLU A 9 11.50 -24.86 32.57
CA GLU A 9 12.69 -24.01 32.79
C GLU A 9 13.40 -23.67 31.47
N SER A 10 13.53 -24.62 30.53
CA SER A 10 14.11 -24.32 29.21
C SER A 10 13.21 -23.43 28.37
N PHE A 11 11.90 -23.57 28.50
CA PHE A 11 10.92 -22.73 27.81
C PHE A 11 10.93 -21.29 28.35
N ALA A 12 11.02 -21.12 29.68
CA ALA A 12 11.13 -19.80 30.30
C ALA A 12 12.41 -19.05 29.88
N LEU A 13 13.56 -19.74 29.82
CA LEU A 13 14.82 -19.13 29.35
C LEU A 13 14.78 -18.77 27.86
N THR A 14 14.11 -19.57 27.03
CA THR A 14 13.93 -19.29 25.60
C THR A 14 13.14 -17.99 25.41
N TYR A 15 12.06 -17.80 26.16
CA TYR A 15 11.25 -16.57 26.11
C TYR A 15 11.98 -15.33 26.62
N LEU A 16 12.82 -15.48 27.65
CA LEU A 16 13.68 -14.38 28.09
C LEU A 16 14.69 -13.96 27.01
N ALA A 17 15.23 -14.91 26.24
CA ALA A 17 16.16 -14.60 25.15
C ALA A 17 15.50 -13.78 24.03
N LEU A 18 14.21 -14.04 23.72
CA LEU A 18 13.45 -13.30 22.72
C LEU A 18 13.32 -11.81 23.07
N GLU A 19 13.26 -11.45 24.36
CA GLU A 19 13.25 -10.04 24.77
C GLU A 19 14.52 -9.30 24.32
N GLY A 20 15.68 -9.96 24.35
CA GLY A 20 16.95 -9.41 23.89
C GLY A 20 17.01 -9.20 22.37
N GLU A 21 16.40 -10.12 21.61
CA GLU A 21 16.24 -9.97 20.15
C GLU A 21 15.33 -8.78 19.82
N TYR A 22 14.21 -8.66 20.54
CA TYR A 22 13.28 -7.55 20.34
C TYR A 22 13.90 -6.20 20.70
N TYR A 23 14.68 -6.12 21.77
CA TYR A 23 15.40 -4.90 22.12
C TYR A 23 16.36 -4.44 20.99
N SER A 24 17.00 -5.40 20.30
CA SER A 24 17.85 -5.10 19.15
C SER A 24 17.02 -4.56 17.98
N TYR A 25 15.84 -5.14 17.73
CA TYR A 25 14.88 -4.63 16.75
C TYR A 25 14.41 -3.21 17.09
N GLU A 26 14.01 -2.94 18.33
CA GLU A 26 13.57 -1.61 18.78
C GLU A 26 14.68 -0.57 18.62
N ARG A 27 15.92 -0.92 18.97
CA ARG A 27 17.08 -0.04 18.77
C ARG A 27 17.29 0.29 17.29
N ASN A 28 17.20 -0.70 16.40
CA ASN A 28 17.33 -0.47 14.96
C ASN A 28 16.20 0.43 14.43
N LEU A 29 15.00 0.25 14.97
CA LEU A 29 13.84 1.07 14.65
C LEU A 29 14.03 2.53 15.10
N GLU A 30 14.53 2.77 16.31
CA GLU A 30 14.84 4.11 16.81
C GLU A 30 15.92 4.80 15.98
N GLN A 31 16.98 4.07 15.60
CA GLN A 31 18.02 4.59 14.72
C GLN A 31 17.45 5.03 13.37
N LYS A 32 16.55 4.22 12.79
CA LYS A 32 15.87 4.54 11.54
C LYS A 32 15.02 5.81 11.64
N LEU A 33 14.27 5.98 12.74
CA LEU A 33 13.49 7.19 13.01
C LEU A 33 14.33 8.45 13.23
N SER A 34 15.59 8.28 13.63
CA SER A 34 16.53 9.39 13.88
C SER A 34 17.33 9.84 12.64
N GLN A 35 17.10 9.24 11.46
CA GLN A 35 17.90 9.56 10.27
C GLN A 35 17.63 10.99 9.76
N PRO A 36 18.68 11.82 9.57
CA PRO A 36 18.55 13.26 9.32
C PRO A 36 18.01 13.64 7.93
N ASN A 37 17.88 12.68 7.01
CA ASN A 37 17.46 12.90 5.62
C ASN A 37 16.06 12.36 5.31
N SER A 38 15.22 12.21 6.32
CA SER A 38 13.83 11.78 6.17
C SER A 38 12.86 12.90 6.59
N LEU A 39 11.74 13.00 5.88
CA LEU A 39 10.61 13.82 6.32
C LEU A 39 9.69 12.95 7.16
N VAL A 40 9.59 13.26 8.45
CA VAL A 40 8.68 12.58 9.38
C VAL A 40 7.42 13.42 9.57
N VAL A 41 6.26 12.86 9.20
CA VAL A 41 4.95 13.51 9.36
C VAL A 41 4.12 12.76 10.39
N PRO A 42 3.73 13.38 11.51
CA PRO A 42 2.84 12.75 12.48
C PRO A 42 1.43 12.60 11.89
N VAL A 43 0.90 11.37 11.93
CA VAL A 43 -0.47 11.05 11.51
C VAL A 43 -1.37 10.91 12.72
N LEU A 44 -0.97 10.16 13.74
CA LEU A 44 -1.65 10.07 15.03
C LEU A 44 -0.64 10.25 16.14
N GLU A 45 -1.01 10.95 17.20
CA GLU A 45 -0.10 11.28 18.30
C GLU A 45 -0.71 10.86 19.64
N LYS A 46 0.11 10.27 20.52
CA LYS A 46 -0.33 9.87 21.88
C LYS A 46 -0.69 11.08 22.74
N SER A 47 0.01 12.20 22.56
CA SER A 47 -0.23 13.45 23.30
C SER A 47 -1.66 13.96 23.11
N LYS A 48 -2.14 14.01 21.85
CA LYS A 48 -3.50 14.43 21.51
C LYS A 48 -4.58 13.49 22.08
N GLN A 49 -4.29 12.18 22.15
CA GLN A 49 -5.19 11.21 22.80
C GLN A 49 -5.28 11.42 24.31
N LYS A 50 -4.15 11.69 24.97
CA LYS A 50 -4.13 12.01 26.40
C LYS A 50 -4.85 13.33 26.71
N GLU A 51 -4.67 14.35 25.88
CA GLU A 51 -5.33 15.66 26.05
C GLU A 51 -6.84 15.57 25.84
N SER A 52 -7.28 14.86 24.80
CA SER A 52 -8.71 14.73 24.45
C SER A 52 -9.46 13.67 25.26
N GLY A 53 -8.74 12.73 25.88
CA GLY A 53 -9.31 11.51 26.46
C GLY A 53 -9.81 10.50 25.44
N LEU A 54 -9.57 10.70 24.13
CA LEU A 54 -9.96 9.78 23.07
C LEU A 54 -8.85 8.75 22.84
N LEU A 55 -9.09 7.50 23.21
CA LEU A 55 -8.17 6.39 22.95
C LEU A 55 -8.46 5.72 21.60
N PHE A 56 -7.45 5.06 21.04
CA PHE A 56 -7.65 4.16 19.92
C PHE A 56 -8.36 2.90 20.38
N GLY A 57 -9.61 2.74 19.94
CA GLY A 57 -10.48 1.62 20.30
C GLY A 57 -11.28 1.09 19.12
N GLY A 58 -12.13 0.09 19.36
CA GLY A 58 -13.11 -0.35 18.36
C GLY A 58 -14.17 0.72 18.04
N GLY A 59 -15.27 0.29 17.44
CA GLY A 59 -16.29 1.19 16.91
C GLY A 59 -15.83 1.91 15.65
N SER A 60 -15.70 3.24 15.71
CA SER A 60 -15.36 4.09 14.55
C SER A 60 -13.87 4.16 14.23
N GLY A 61 -12.99 3.64 15.09
CA GLY A 61 -11.54 3.87 14.99
C GLY A 61 -11.14 5.31 15.32
N LEU A 62 -9.88 5.67 15.02
CA LEU A 62 -9.36 7.04 15.15
C LEU A 62 -9.08 7.68 13.80
N TYR A 63 -9.58 8.90 13.66
CA TYR A 63 -9.42 9.70 12.46
C TYR A 63 -8.36 10.78 12.63
N SER A 64 -7.63 11.05 11.55
CA SER A 64 -6.69 12.17 11.47
C SER A 64 -6.74 12.88 10.13
N VAL A 65 -6.36 14.16 10.18
CA VAL A 65 -6.09 15.00 9.01
C VAL A 65 -4.64 15.42 9.08
N ILE A 66 -3.91 15.21 7.99
CA ILE A 66 -2.55 15.72 7.85
C ILE A 66 -2.48 16.66 6.65
N GLU A 67 -1.54 17.59 6.72
CA GLU A 67 -1.16 18.45 5.61
C GLU A 67 0.26 18.04 5.19
N LEU A 68 0.37 17.48 3.99
CA LEU A 68 1.64 17.13 3.37
C LEU A 68 2.24 18.35 2.65
N PRO A 69 3.57 18.37 2.42
CA PRO A 69 4.20 19.34 1.53
C PRO A 69 3.54 19.41 0.15
N ASP A 70 3.93 20.42 -0.63
CA ASP A 70 3.46 20.57 -2.00
C ASP A 70 3.87 19.41 -2.92
N GLU A 71 3.18 19.29 -4.05
CA GLU A 71 3.41 18.24 -5.05
C GLU A 71 4.88 18.20 -5.53
N ALA A 72 5.54 19.35 -5.65
CA ALA A 72 6.92 19.42 -6.09
C ALA A 72 7.87 18.74 -5.09
N THR A 73 7.67 19.01 -3.80
CA THR A 73 8.42 18.40 -2.71
C THR A 73 8.07 16.91 -2.58
N MET A 74 6.79 16.55 -2.65
CA MET A 74 6.35 15.16 -2.51
C MET A 74 6.91 14.24 -3.60
N LYS A 75 7.09 14.77 -4.82
CA LYS A 75 7.74 14.08 -5.95
C LYS A 75 9.25 13.88 -5.78
N GLU A 76 9.87 14.42 -4.75
CA GLU A 76 11.28 14.13 -4.44
C GLU A 76 11.45 12.81 -3.68
N PHE A 77 10.40 12.27 -3.06
CA PHE A 77 10.44 11.02 -2.33
C PHE A 77 10.16 9.82 -3.23
N ASP A 78 10.89 8.72 -3.00
CA ASP A 78 10.69 7.45 -3.71
C ASP A 78 10.34 6.30 -2.76
N LYS A 79 10.34 6.55 -1.44
CA LYS A 79 10.03 5.58 -0.41
C LYS A 79 9.12 6.17 0.65
N LEU A 80 8.15 5.36 1.10
CA LEU A 80 7.25 5.66 2.20
C LEU A 80 7.22 4.50 3.18
N GLU A 81 7.47 4.81 4.45
CA GLU A 81 7.31 3.86 5.54
C GLU A 81 6.35 4.42 6.59
N VAL A 82 5.56 3.54 7.19
CA VAL A 82 4.65 3.87 8.29
C VAL A 82 5.22 3.30 9.57
N TYR A 83 5.67 4.18 10.46
CA TYR A 83 5.89 3.81 11.85
C TYR A 83 4.54 3.75 12.57
N SER A 84 4.34 2.70 13.37
CA SER A 84 3.18 2.57 14.24
C SER A 84 3.60 2.03 15.59
N SER A 85 3.02 2.56 16.67
CA SER A 85 3.12 1.95 18.00
C SER A 85 1.79 2.00 18.73
N LEU A 86 1.58 1.01 19.59
CA LEU A 86 0.50 0.97 20.56
C LEU A 86 1.09 0.90 21.97
N ASP A 87 0.69 1.83 22.83
CA ASP A 87 0.95 1.74 24.26
C ASP A 87 -0.33 1.38 25.01
N CYS A 88 -0.18 0.72 26.16
CA CYS A 88 -1.27 0.53 27.09
C CYS A 88 -1.75 1.91 27.61
N PRO A 89 -3.07 2.12 27.77
CA PRO A 89 -3.60 3.35 28.37
C PRO A 89 -3.13 3.63 29.80
N GLY A 90 -2.68 2.58 30.52
CA GLY A 90 -2.07 2.68 31.85
C GLY A 90 -0.60 2.22 31.85
N GLU A 91 0.05 2.29 33.01
CA GLU A 91 1.48 2.00 33.16
C GLU A 91 1.84 0.51 33.13
N ALA A 92 0.85 -0.39 33.12
CA ALA A 92 1.06 -1.83 33.18
C ALA A 92 0.39 -2.57 32.01
N ASP A 93 0.96 -3.71 31.63
CA ASP A 93 0.49 -4.58 30.55
C ASP A 93 -0.98 -5.01 30.69
N LYS A 94 -1.47 -5.18 31.93
CA LYS A 94 -2.89 -5.46 32.22
C LYS A 94 -3.87 -4.38 31.72
N ASN A 95 -3.35 -3.20 31.37
CA ASN A 95 -4.14 -2.12 30.80
C ASN A 95 -4.20 -2.18 29.28
N CYS A 96 -3.32 -2.94 28.63
CA CYS A 96 -3.47 -3.26 27.22
C CYS A 96 -4.65 -4.20 27.00
N GLY A 97 -5.20 -4.16 25.80
CA GLY A 97 -6.21 -5.12 25.42
C GLY A 97 -5.63 -6.54 25.29
N GLU A 98 -6.47 -7.53 25.54
CA GLU A 98 -6.11 -8.95 25.62
C GLU A 98 -6.19 -9.74 24.30
N TRP A 99 -6.63 -9.15 23.19
CA TRP A 99 -6.88 -9.85 21.91
C TRP A 99 -6.03 -9.30 20.76
N ASP A 100 -5.78 -10.12 19.76
CA ASP A 100 -4.99 -9.89 18.56
C ASP A 100 -5.87 -9.48 17.35
N TYR A 101 -6.28 -8.22 17.32
CA TYR A 101 -7.07 -7.69 16.22
C TYR A 101 -6.20 -7.13 15.09
N VAL A 102 -6.63 -7.39 13.85
CA VAL A 102 -6.12 -6.71 12.66
C VAL A 102 -6.43 -5.22 12.75
N VAL A 103 -5.38 -4.41 12.64
CA VAL A 103 -5.43 -2.96 12.57
C VAL A 103 -5.01 -2.49 11.18
N GLN A 104 -5.78 -1.59 10.59
CA GLN A 104 -5.52 -1.04 9.26
C GLN A 104 -5.45 0.48 9.33
N LEU A 105 -4.44 1.07 8.69
CA LEU A 105 -4.40 2.49 8.37
C LEU A 105 -4.94 2.69 6.95
N LEU A 106 -6.07 3.40 6.86
CA LEU A 106 -6.78 3.61 5.60
C LEU A 106 -6.71 5.07 5.17
N LEU A 107 -6.43 5.30 3.88
CA LEU A 107 -6.58 6.61 3.24
C LEU A 107 -8.04 6.78 2.81
N CYS A 108 -8.65 7.89 3.22
CA CYS A 108 -10.05 8.19 3.01
C CYS A 108 -10.27 9.36 2.06
N LYS A 109 -11.36 9.32 1.29
CA LYS A 109 -11.83 10.45 0.51
C LYS A 109 -12.48 11.48 1.42
N ALA A 110 -12.21 12.75 1.13
CA ALA A 110 -12.92 13.84 1.76
C ALA A 110 -14.42 13.74 1.42
N ASN A 111 -15.29 13.85 2.42
CA ASN A 111 -16.72 14.02 2.19
C ASN A 111 -17.05 15.52 2.34
N PRO A 112 -17.49 16.21 1.26
CA PRO A 112 -17.80 17.64 1.29
C PRO A 112 -18.82 18.05 2.36
N LYS A 113 -19.70 17.12 2.77
CA LYS A 113 -20.70 17.37 3.83
C LYS A 113 -20.07 17.38 5.24
N THR A 114 -18.95 16.68 5.44
CA THR A 114 -18.27 16.52 6.75
C THR A 114 -16.95 17.26 6.88
N LEU A 115 -16.47 17.95 5.84
CA LEU A 115 -15.29 18.82 5.89
C LEU A 115 -15.32 19.87 7.03
N LYS A 116 -16.50 20.13 7.63
CA LYS A 116 -16.68 21.05 8.76
C LYS A 116 -16.50 20.41 10.16
N GLN A 117 -16.36 19.08 10.28
CA GLN A 117 -16.42 18.37 11.57
C GLN A 117 -15.18 17.54 11.95
N VAL A 118 -14.14 17.52 11.11
CA VAL A 118 -13.05 16.56 11.28
C VAL A 118 -11.73 17.26 11.65
N ALA A 119 -11.64 17.71 12.90
CA ALA A 119 -10.40 18.33 13.40
C ALA A 119 -9.33 17.28 13.71
N TRP A 120 -9.71 16.20 14.41
CA TRP A 120 -8.90 15.05 14.81
C TRP A 120 -9.78 14.22 15.79
N GLY A 121 -9.66 12.89 15.86
CA GLY A 121 -10.41 12.06 16.83
C GLY A 121 -11.55 11.23 16.23
N ARG A 122 -12.76 11.27 16.82
CA ARG A 122 -13.91 10.49 16.33
C ARG A 122 -14.53 11.15 15.09
N ALA A 123 -14.53 10.46 13.95
CA ALA A 123 -15.23 10.95 12.77
C ALA A 123 -16.71 10.54 12.81
N THR A 124 -17.61 11.51 12.65
CA THR A 124 -19.06 11.31 12.51
C THR A 124 -19.46 10.93 11.07
N SER A 125 -18.65 11.29 10.08
CA SER A 125 -18.70 10.74 8.71
C SER A 125 -17.40 11.02 7.95
N VAL A 126 -16.68 9.96 7.60
CA VAL A 126 -15.65 9.97 6.56
C VAL A 126 -16.27 9.54 5.22
N GLY A 127 -15.66 9.94 4.10
CA GLY A 127 -16.00 9.35 2.79
C GLY A 127 -15.56 7.88 2.71
N SER A 128 -15.50 7.32 1.50
CA SER A 128 -14.96 5.97 1.34
C SER A 128 -13.48 5.91 1.71
N CYS A 129 -13.06 4.84 2.38
CA CYS A 129 -11.67 4.58 2.76
C CYS A 129 -11.20 3.32 2.00
N ASP A 130 -10.77 3.53 0.76
CA ASP A 130 -10.60 2.46 -0.23
C ASP A 130 -9.18 1.88 -0.29
N PHE A 131 -8.20 2.63 0.23
CA PHE A 131 -6.78 2.31 0.15
C PHE A 131 -6.21 2.03 1.54
N GLU A 132 -5.54 0.90 1.66
CA GLU A 132 -4.78 0.53 2.86
C GLU A 132 -3.33 0.95 2.68
N VAL A 133 -2.84 1.76 3.62
CA VAL A 133 -1.46 2.30 3.67
C VAL A 133 -0.60 1.49 4.64
N GLY A 134 -1.20 0.77 5.58
CA GLY A 134 -0.49 -0.16 6.44
C GLY A 134 -1.42 -1.07 7.22
N ARG A 135 -0.92 -2.25 7.59
CA ARG A 135 -1.62 -3.23 8.41
C ARG A 135 -0.68 -3.82 9.45
N PHE A 136 -1.19 -4.03 10.65
CA PHE A 136 -0.52 -4.74 11.73
C PHE A 136 -1.57 -5.47 12.59
N VAL A 137 -1.14 -6.28 13.55
CA VAL A 137 -2.02 -6.98 14.49
C VAL A 137 -1.68 -6.56 15.90
N THR A 138 -2.68 -6.28 16.73
CA THR A 138 -2.44 -5.94 18.13
C THR A 138 -1.75 -7.09 18.87
N PRO A 139 -0.89 -6.82 19.86
CA PRO A 139 -0.36 -7.87 20.71
C PRO A 139 -1.39 -8.33 21.74
N TYR A 140 -1.25 -9.55 22.25
CA TYR A 140 -1.98 -10.02 23.43
C TYR A 140 -1.46 -9.33 24.70
N ALA A 141 -2.23 -8.39 25.24
CA ALA A 141 -1.99 -7.72 26.53
C ALA A 141 -0.56 -7.16 26.67
N ARG A 142 -0.01 -6.61 25.59
CA ARG A 142 1.30 -5.96 25.53
C ARG A 142 1.28 -4.74 24.59
N PRO A 143 2.21 -3.79 24.76
CA PRO A 143 2.48 -2.75 23.76
C PRO A 143 3.22 -3.33 22.54
N GLY A 144 3.34 -2.56 21.47
CA GLY A 144 4.11 -2.96 20.30
C GLY A 144 4.54 -1.78 19.43
N LYS A 145 5.61 -1.98 18.65
CA LYS A 145 6.18 -1.00 17.72
C LYS A 145 6.55 -1.65 16.40
N TRP A 146 6.15 -1.03 15.30
CA TRP A 146 6.31 -1.58 13.96
C TRP A 146 6.69 -0.52 12.94
N VAL A 147 7.38 -0.96 11.88
CA VAL A 147 7.50 -0.22 10.62
C VAL A 147 6.96 -1.07 9.49
N ILE A 148 6.10 -0.44 8.71
CA ILE A 148 5.44 -1.04 7.56
C ILE A 148 5.98 -0.35 6.31
N ASP A 149 6.42 -1.12 5.32
CA ASP A 149 6.71 -0.58 3.99
C ASP A 149 5.39 -0.25 3.30
N ALA A 150 5.21 1.03 2.98
CA ALA A 150 4.00 1.55 2.34
C ALA A 150 4.33 2.24 1.02
N THR A 151 5.51 1.96 0.45
CA THR A 151 6.02 2.58 -0.78
C THR A 151 5.06 2.40 -1.96
N ALA A 152 4.40 1.24 -2.05
CA ALA A 152 3.37 0.96 -3.04
C ALA A 152 2.15 1.89 -2.98
N THR A 153 1.98 2.66 -1.91
CA THR A 153 0.88 3.62 -1.74
C THR A 153 1.31 5.08 -1.82
N LEU A 154 2.62 5.34 -1.92
CA LEU A 154 3.19 6.68 -2.10
C LEU A 154 2.55 7.46 -3.26
N PRO A 155 2.24 6.87 -4.44
CA PRO A 155 1.55 7.55 -5.54
C PRO A 155 0.26 8.26 -5.15
N LEU A 156 -0.45 7.74 -4.14
CA LEU A 156 -1.72 8.30 -3.66
C LEU A 156 -1.52 9.62 -2.89
N LEU A 157 -0.29 9.93 -2.51
CA LEU A 157 0.10 11.08 -1.68
C LEU A 157 0.99 12.08 -2.45
N LEU A 158 1.40 11.77 -3.68
CA LEU A 158 2.31 12.62 -4.46
C LEU A 158 1.75 14.00 -4.80
N GLY A 159 0.42 14.17 -4.80
CA GLY A 159 -0.22 15.46 -5.01
C GLY A 159 -0.01 16.45 -3.85
N GLY A 160 0.46 15.98 -2.69
CA GLY A 160 0.66 16.82 -1.52
C GLY A 160 -0.64 17.36 -0.92
N GLY A 161 -0.49 18.32 -0.01
CA GLY A 161 -1.62 19.00 0.62
C GLY A 161 -2.41 18.09 1.58
N ARG A 162 -3.73 18.34 1.68
CA ARG A 162 -4.54 17.76 2.75
C ARG A 162 -5.00 16.33 2.47
N HIS A 163 -4.71 15.42 3.41
CA HIS A 163 -5.12 14.02 3.38
C HIS A 163 -5.81 13.58 4.67
N TYR A 164 -6.64 12.54 4.54
CA TYR A 164 -7.53 12.05 5.59
C TYR A 164 -7.27 10.57 5.86
N PHE A 165 -7.04 10.22 7.11
CA PHE A 165 -6.67 8.86 7.50
C PHE A 165 -7.57 8.32 8.59
N LEU A 166 -7.85 7.02 8.52
CA LEU A 166 -8.57 6.27 9.54
C LEU A 166 -7.71 5.09 10.00
N LEU A 167 -7.32 5.08 11.27
CA LEU A 167 -6.79 3.89 11.93
C LEU A 167 -7.97 3.09 12.49
N LYS A 168 -8.14 1.86 11.99
CA LYS A 168 -9.31 1.03 12.27
C LYS A 168 -8.92 -0.34 12.79
N GLN A 169 -9.68 -0.82 13.77
CA GLN A 169 -9.75 -2.22 14.19
C GLN A 169 -11.22 -2.71 14.09
N PRO A 170 -11.54 -3.99 14.32
CA PRO A 170 -12.91 -4.50 14.25
C PRO A 170 -13.87 -3.66 15.10
N TYR A 171 -15.08 -3.39 14.58
CA TYR A 171 -15.98 -2.42 15.22
C TYR A 171 -16.44 -2.90 16.61
N TRP A 172 -16.47 -4.21 16.85
CA TRP A 172 -16.85 -4.82 18.12
C TRP A 172 -15.71 -4.89 19.13
N SER A 173 -14.49 -4.50 18.77
CA SER A 173 -13.36 -4.48 19.71
C SER A 173 -13.66 -3.54 20.88
N GLN A 174 -13.43 -4.03 22.09
CA GLN A 174 -13.53 -3.22 23.32
C GLN A 174 -12.14 -2.78 23.83
N GLN A 175 -11.07 -3.17 23.14
CA GLN A 175 -9.69 -2.90 23.52
C GLN A 175 -9.32 -1.45 23.22
N ASN A 176 -8.62 -0.79 24.15
CA ASN A 176 -8.17 0.57 23.98
C ASN A 176 -6.65 0.67 24.08
N TYR A 177 -6.05 1.51 23.25
CA TYR A 177 -4.62 1.80 23.21
C TYR A 177 -4.37 3.28 23.00
N LEU A 178 -3.15 3.72 23.30
CA LEU A 178 -2.61 4.98 22.80
C LEU A 178 -1.83 4.68 21.52
N ALA A 179 -2.33 5.15 20.37
CA ALA A 179 -1.68 4.91 19.07
C ALA A 179 -0.75 6.05 18.67
N ASP A 180 0.44 5.75 18.15
CA ASP A 180 1.31 6.73 17.47
C ASP A 180 1.59 6.22 16.08
N VAL A 181 1.24 7.03 15.07
CA VAL A 181 1.42 6.67 13.67
C VAL A 181 2.14 7.82 13.00
N ARG A 182 3.23 7.53 12.30
CA ARG A 182 4.05 8.52 11.61
C ARG A 182 4.39 8.03 10.22
N PHE A 183 4.34 8.92 9.25
CA PHE A 183 4.92 8.68 7.94
C PHE A 183 6.37 9.09 7.94
N ILE A 184 7.20 8.29 7.29
CA ILE A 184 8.61 8.54 7.06
C ILE A 184 8.79 8.52 5.55
N PHE A 185 8.95 9.70 4.97
CA PHE A 185 9.28 9.86 3.56
C PHE A 185 10.79 9.97 3.41
N SER A 186 11.35 9.23 2.46
CA SER A 186 12.78 9.29 2.15
C SER A 186 13.00 9.22 0.65
N SER A 187 14.14 9.76 0.22
CA SER A 187 14.66 9.59 -1.13
C SER A 187 15.87 8.68 -1.05
N SER A 188 15.94 7.71 -1.96
CA SER A 188 17.12 6.92 -2.22
C SER A 188 17.87 7.48 -3.43
N GLU A 189 19.07 6.97 -3.69
CA GLU A 189 19.83 7.26 -4.92
C GLU A 189 19.24 6.55 -6.16
N ILE A 190 18.09 5.87 -6.01
CA ILE A 190 17.43 5.15 -7.09
C ILE A 190 16.80 6.16 -8.05
N HIS A 191 17.05 5.99 -9.35
CA HIS A 191 16.54 6.88 -10.40
C HIS A 191 15.12 6.52 -10.88
N GLU A 192 14.38 5.77 -10.06
CA GLU A 192 13.00 5.35 -10.31
C GLU A 192 12.15 5.63 -9.06
N GLN A 193 10.88 5.93 -9.28
CA GLN A 193 9.92 6.16 -8.21
C GLN A 193 8.56 5.57 -8.57
N PRO A 194 7.75 5.14 -7.59
CA PRO A 194 6.39 4.71 -7.87
C PRO A 194 5.58 5.93 -8.34
N LEU A 195 4.90 5.80 -9.47
CA LEU A 195 4.13 6.89 -10.09
C LEU A 195 2.62 6.66 -9.99
N VAL A 196 2.19 5.40 -10.02
CA VAL A 196 0.77 5.03 -10.00
C VAL A 196 0.59 3.74 -9.20
N SER A 197 -0.47 3.70 -8.38
CA SER A 197 -0.91 2.50 -7.67
C SER A 197 -2.32 2.15 -8.14
N ILE A 198 -2.46 1.04 -8.87
CA ILE A 198 -3.73 0.59 -9.45
C ILE A 198 -4.26 -0.55 -8.56
N PRO A 199 -5.41 -0.38 -7.89
CA PRO A 199 -6.01 -1.47 -7.12
C PRO A 199 -6.28 -2.70 -7.99
N LEU A 200 -5.91 -3.87 -7.48
CA LEU A 200 -6.21 -5.17 -8.07
C LEU A 200 -7.30 -5.86 -7.25
N PHE A 201 -7.06 -7.10 -6.86
CA PHE A 201 -7.99 -7.97 -6.17
C PHE A 201 -8.07 -7.64 -4.67
N ARG A 202 -9.24 -7.94 -4.10
CA ARG A 202 -9.50 -7.95 -2.65
C ARG A 202 -9.79 -9.38 -2.22
N GLY A 203 -9.52 -9.66 -0.96
CA GLY A 203 -9.90 -10.93 -0.35
C GLY A 203 -11.41 -10.98 -0.01
N GLY A 204 -11.80 -12.00 0.72
CA GLY A 204 -13.16 -12.26 1.20
C GLY A 204 -13.27 -13.63 1.84
N ILE A 205 -14.50 -14.09 2.09
CA ILE A 205 -14.78 -15.45 2.57
C ILE A 205 -14.08 -16.46 1.67
N PHE A 206 -13.31 -17.37 2.25
CA PHE A 206 -12.54 -18.39 1.54
C PHE A 206 -13.34 -19.69 1.50
N ASP A 207 -14.22 -19.81 0.50
CA ASP A 207 -15.14 -20.94 0.31
C ASP A 207 -15.03 -21.48 -1.13
N GLN A 208 -15.84 -22.48 -1.48
CA GLN A 208 -15.97 -23.08 -2.82
C GLN A 208 -16.20 -22.08 -3.96
N GLY A 209 -16.71 -20.89 -3.67
CA GLY A 209 -16.94 -19.82 -4.64
C GLY A 209 -15.84 -18.75 -4.67
N TYR A 210 -14.76 -18.87 -3.88
CA TYR A 210 -13.73 -17.84 -3.73
C TYR A 210 -13.20 -17.35 -5.07
N ASN A 211 -12.66 -18.25 -5.90
CA ASN A 211 -12.04 -17.86 -7.16
C ASN A 211 -13.06 -17.35 -8.19
N SER A 212 -14.32 -17.82 -8.13
CA SER A 212 -15.37 -17.35 -9.04
C SER A 212 -15.76 -15.87 -8.83
N ARG A 213 -15.49 -15.32 -7.63
CA ARG A 213 -15.74 -13.91 -7.30
C ARG A 213 -14.66 -12.97 -7.86
N HIS A 214 -13.53 -13.50 -8.33
CA HIS A 214 -12.43 -12.72 -8.91
C HIS A 214 -12.46 -12.78 -10.43
N GLN A 215 -13.05 -11.76 -11.05
CA GLN A 215 -13.03 -11.61 -12.51
C GLN A 215 -11.68 -11.03 -12.98
N PRO A 216 -11.14 -11.47 -14.13
CA PRO A 216 -9.91 -10.89 -14.69
C PRO A 216 -10.01 -9.37 -14.86
N MET A 217 -8.91 -8.67 -14.60
CA MET A 217 -8.78 -7.23 -14.72
C MET A 217 -7.99 -6.87 -15.96
N HIS A 218 -8.47 -5.87 -16.68
CA HIS A 218 -7.88 -5.31 -17.89
C HIS A 218 -7.30 -3.94 -17.57
N ILE A 219 -5.98 -3.79 -17.65
CA ILE A 219 -5.27 -2.61 -17.17
C ILE A 219 -4.35 -2.06 -18.26
N ASP A 220 -4.60 -0.83 -18.70
CA ASP A 220 -3.73 -0.16 -19.66
C ASP A 220 -2.43 0.25 -18.98
N ILE A 221 -1.31 -0.21 -19.51
CA ILE A 221 0.02 0.05 -18.95
C ILE A 221 0.53 1.40 -19.48
N PRO A 222 0.80 2.40 -18.63
CA PRO A 222 1.25 3.70 -19.08
C PRO A 222 2.55 3.63 -19.89
N TYR A 223 2.69 4.44 -20.95
CA TYR A 223 3.93 4.53 -21.75
C TYR A 223 5.18 4.93 -20.94
N ILE A 224 4.98 5.60 -19.80
CA ILE A 224 6.06 6.05 -18.91
C ILE A 224 6.62 4.93 -18.01
N THR A 225 6.01 3.74 -18.05
CA THR A 225 6.38 2.60 -17.21
C THR A 225 7.80 2.15 -17.54
N SER A 226 8.69 2.18 -16.55
CA SER A 226 10.01 1.55 -16.63
C SER A 226 10.07 0.23 -15.87
N ARG A 227 9.24 0.09 -14.83
CA ARG A 227 9.16 -1.09 -13.97
C ARG A 227 7.75 -1.24 -13.41
N ALA A 228 7.31 -2.46 -13.18
CA ALA A 228 6.00 -2.76 -12.60
C ALA A 228 6.12 -3.84 -11.53
N GLU A 229 5.38 -3.68 -10.44
CA GLU A 229 5.34 -4.66 -9.35
C GLU A 229 3.91 -5.00 -8.97
N ILE A 230 3.66 -6.25 -8.58
CA ILE A 230 2.47 -6.57 -7.78
C ILE A 230 2.87 -6.43 -6.32
N HIS A 231 2.11 -5.63 -5.59
CA HIS A 231 2.22 -5.48 -4.14
C HIS A 231 0.93 -5.97 -3.49
N SER A 232 1.01 -6.98 -2.62
CA SER A 232 -0.16 -7.59 -1.98
C SER A 232 0.04 -7.79 -0.48
N VAL A 233 -0.88 -7.25 0.32
CA VAL A 233 -0.97 -7.51 1.77
C VAL A 233 -2.03 -8.58 1.98
N ILE A 234 -1.62 -9.78 2.37
CA ILE A 234 -2.48 -10.98 2.46
C ILE A 234 -2.39 -11.57 3.86
N THR A 235 -3.54 -11.79 4.51
CA THR A 235 -3.62 -12.52 5.78
C THR A 235 -4.83 -13.46 5.78
N GLY A 236 -4.65 -14.69 6.25
CA GLY A 236 -5.74 -15.64 6.45
C GLY A 236 -6.33 -15.57 7.87
N HIS A 237 -7.65 -15.70 7.98
CA HIS A 237 -8.43 -15.65 9.22
C HIS A 237 -9.48 -16.75 9.19
N GLY A 238 -10.02 -17.10 10.35
CA GLY A 238 -11.01 -18.18 10.49
C GLY A 238 -10.37 -19.41 11.11
N TRP A 239 -11.15 -20.08 11.93
CA TRP A 239 -10.77 -21.31 12.63
C TRP A 239 -12.03 -21.96 13.18
N GLY A 240 -11.97 -23.27 13.40
CA GLY A 240 -12.97 -23.97 14.22
C GLY A 240 -14.33 -24.25 13.59
N GLU A 241 -14.61 -23.74 12.38
CA GLU A 241 -15.81 -24.08 11.60
C GLU A 241 -15.56 -25.14 10.52
N ASP A 242 -14.31 -25.27 10.06
CA ASP A 242 -13.88 -26.28 9.09
C ASP A 242 -12.79 -27.20 9.66
N SER A 243 -12.63 -28.37 9.06
CA SER A 243 -11.68 -29.40 9.51
C SER A 243 -10.20 -29.00 9.38
N GLU A 244 -9.89 -28.01 8.56
CA GLU A 244 -8.51 -27.57 8.26
C GLU A 244 -8.09 -26.37 9.13
N ASN A 245 -9.01 -25.83 9.95
CA ASN A 245 -8.84 -24.56 10.65
C ASN A 245 -8.38 -23.43 9.72
N CYS A 246 -8.92 -23.42 8.51
CA CYS A 246 -8.64 -22.35 7.57
C CYS A 246 -9.38 -21.06 7.96
N ALA A 247 -8.84 -19.88 7.67
CA ALA A 247 -7.55 -19.62 7.04
C ALA A 247 -6.50 -19.11 8.05
N GLU A 248 -6.73 -19.17 9.37
CA GLU A 248 -5.73 -18.71 10.34
C GLU A 248 -4.53 -19.68 10.44
N PHE A 249 -4.82 -20.99 10.49
CA PHE A 249 -3.81 -22.01 10.81
C PHE A 249 -3.45 -22.93 9.64
N CYS A 250 -4.11 -22.79 8.50
CA CYS A 250 -3.81 -23.56 7.30
C CYS A 250 -2.95 -22.76 6.31
N VAL A 251 -2.11 -23.46 5.53
CA VAL A 251 -1.29 -22.82 4.49
C VAL A 251 -2.12 -22.63 3.23
N THR A 252 -2.34 -21.37 2.85
CA THR A 252 -3.01 -21.00 1.59
C THR A 252 -2.00 -20.52 0.56
N GLN A 253 -2.25 -20.84 -0.71
CA GLN A 253 -1.47 -20.37 -1.85
C GLN A 253 -2.22 -19.26 -2.60
N HIS A 254 -1.50 -18.31 -3.17
CA HIS A 254 -2.05 -17.15 -3.85
C HIS A 254 -1.32 -16.91 -5.17
N GLN A 255 -2.05 -16.97 -6.28
CA GLN A 255 -1.50 -16.94 -7.62
C GLN A 255 -2.05 -15.75 -8.41
N PHE A 256 -1.14 -14.94 -8.96
CA PHE A 256 -1.44 -13.89 -9.93
C PHE A 256 -0.95 -14.34 -11.30
N ARG A 257 -1.83 -14.32 -12.29
CA ARG A 257 -1.51 -14.67 -13.68
C ARG A 257 -1.64 -13.46 -14.57
N LEU A 258 -0.61 -13.19 -15.36
CA LEU A 258 -0.55 -12.05 -16.27
C LEU A 258 -0.44 -12.53 -17.71
N ARG A 259 -1.28 -11.96 -18.56
CA ARG A 259 -1.23 -12.11 -20.02
C ARG A 259 -1.19 -10.73 -20.66
N GLN A 260 -0.56 -10.65 -21.82
CA GLN A 260 -0.53 -9.43 -22.62
C GLN A 260 -1.84 -9.32 -23.41
N GLY A 261 -2.48 -8.15 -23.38
CA GLY A 261 -3.56 -7.79 -24.28
C GLY A 261 -3.02 -7.51 -25.67
N LEU A 262 -3.63 -8.10 -26.69
CA LEU A 262 -3.34 -7.93 -28.10
C LEU A 262 -4.58 -7.33 -28.77
N GLU A 263 -4.42 -6.17 -29.41
CA GLU A 263 -5.50 -5.57 -30.20
C GLU A 263 -5.55 -6.21 -31.59
N ILE A 264 -6.71 -6.80 -31.92
CA ILE A 264 -7.00 -7.40 -33.22
C ILE A 264 -8.37 -6.87 -33.65
N ASP A 265 -8.42 -6.18 -34.79
CA ASP A 265 -9.65 -5.63 -35.38
C ASP A 265 -10.49 -4.75 -34.43
N GLY A 266 -9.83 -4.05 -33.50
CA GLY A 266 -10.49 -3.16 -32.52
C GLY A 266 -10.99 -3.86 -31.26
N GLU A 267 -10.72 -5.15 -31.09
CA GLU A 267 -11.00 -5.92 -29.87
C GLU A 267 -9.70 -6.37 -29.20
N THR A 268 -9.70 -6.46 -27.87
CA THR A 268 -8.54 -6.89 -27.10
C THR A 268 -8.66 -8.37 -26.71
N TYR A 269 -7.67 -9.16 -27.11
CA TYR A 269 -7.56 -10.59 -26.82
C TYR A 269 -6.36 -10.86 -25.90
N ALA A 270 -6.45 -11.90 -25.06
CA ALA A 270 -5.31 -12.35 -24.26
C ALA A 270 -4.30 -13.11 -25.12
N SER A 271 -3.01 -12.81 -24.94
CA SER A 271 -1.91 -13.60 -25.49
C SER A 271 -1.93 -15.04 -24.98
N SER A 272 -1.32 -15.95 -25.74
CA SER A 272 -1.11 -17.33 -25.32
C SER A 272 -0.06 -17.47 -24.23
N GLU A 273 0.91 -16.56 -24.18
CA GLU A 273 1.94 -16.51 -23.14
C GLU A 273 1.31 -16.00 -21.84
N GLU A 274 1.47 -16.79 -20.78
CA GLU A 274 1.01 -16.50 -19.42
C GLU A 274 2.19 -16.58 -18.46
N HIS A 275 2.34 -15.55 -17.63
CA HIS A 275 3.28 -15.54 -16.53
C HIS A 275 2.53 -15.72 -15.21
N VAL A 276 2.97 -16.68 -14.40
CA VAL A 276 2.36 -16.99 -13.09
C VAL A 276 3.31 -16.55 -11.99
N TYR A 277 2.80 -15.77 -11.05
CA TYR A 277 3.51 -15.33 -9.84
C TYR A 277 2.75 -15.81 -8.62
N GLU A 278 3.45 -16.46 -7.70
CA GLU A 278 2.82 -17.17 -6.58
C GLU A 278 3.49 -16.86 -5.25
N THR A 279 2.69 -16.88 -4.19
CA THR A 279 3.14 -16.89 -2.80
C THR A 279 2.29 -17.83 -1.97
N SER A 280 2.90 -18.51 -1.01
CA SER A 280 2.22 -19.30 0.01
C SER A 280 2.41 -18.68 1.39
N LEU A 281 1.38 -18.76 2.23
CA LEU A 281 1.42 -18.27 3.61
C LEU A 281 2.04 -19.32 4.54
N GLU A 282 3.28 -19.67 4.24
CA GLU A 282 4.04 -20.70 4.96
C GLU A 282 4.17 -20.41 6.45
N GLY A 283 4.26 -21.48 7.24
CA GLY A 283 4.42 -21.39 8.69
C GLY A 283 3.10 -21.27 9.46
N ALA A 284 1.96 -21.11 8.79
CA ALA A 284 0.65 -21.28 9.39
C ALA A 284 0.54 -22.63 10.12
N GLY A 285 0.01 -22.63 11.34
CA GLY A 285 -0.15 -23.83 12.17
C GLY A 285 1.12 -24.33 12.84
N SER A 286 2.29 -23.71 12.60
CA SER A 286 3.54 -24.13 13.25
C SER A 286 3.61 -23.70 14.73
N GLU A 287 4.18 -24.55 15.58
CA GLU A 287 4.19 -24.34 17.03
C GLU A 287 4.95 -23.08 17.50
N MET A 288 5.93 -22.62 16.73
CA MET A 288 6.79 -21.48 17.09
C MET A 288 6.98 -20.49 15.93
N GLY A 289 6.10 -20.52 14.92
CA GLY A 289 6.25 -19.71 13.71
C GLY A 289 6.33 -18.22 13.96
N CYS A 290 5.56 -17.72 14.93
CA CYS A 290 5.58 -16.30 15.29
C CYS A 290 6.64 -15.95 16.33
N ALA A 291 6.91 -16.87 17.28
CA ALA A 291 8.01 -16.67 18.23
C ALA A 291 9.38 -16.55 17.54
N ARG A 292 9.58 -17.22 16.39
CA ARG A 292 10.81 -17.13 15.59
C ARG A 292 10.94 -15.82 14.79
N GLN A 293 9.91 -14.97 14.80
CA GLN A 293 9.88 -13.68 14.08
C GLN A 293 10.03 -12.48 15.02
N VAL A 294 10.48 -12.69 16.25
CA VAL A 294 10.71 -11.60 17.21
C VAL A 294 11.78 -10.62 16.72
N SER A 295 12.87 -11.13 16.14
CA SER A 295 13.92 -10.30 15.53
C SER A 295 13.45 -9.44 14.36
N THR A 296 12.30 -9.74 13.76
CA THR A 296 11.69 -8.97 12.66
C THR A 296 10.51 -8.10 13.12
N GLY A 297 10.20 -8.07 14.42
CA GLY A 297 9.26 -7.13 15.00
C GLY A 297 8.01 -7.72 15.65
N VAL A 298 7.90 -9.04 15.80
CA VAL A 298 6.88 -9.65 16.66
C VAL A 298 7.16 -9.28 18.11
N THR A 299 6.20 -8.67 18.80
CA THR A 299 6.31 -8.42 20.25
C THR A 299 6.51 -9.76 20.99
N PRO A 300 7.59 -9.96 21.77
CA PRO A 300 7.79 -11.22 22.50
C PRO A 300 7.00 -11.26 23.80
N ASN A 301 6.92 -12.45 24.41
CA ASN A 301 6.42 -12.66 25.77
C ASN A 301 4.99 -12.14 25.99
N GLN A 302 4.17 -12.25 24.94
CA GLN A 302 2.77 -11.90 25.03
C GLN A 302 2.01 -12.97 25.82
N TYR A 303 0.79 -12.64 26.21
CA TYR A 303 -0.17 -13.63 26.68
C TYR A 303 -0.76 -14.39 25.47
N GLY A 304 -1.88 -15.10 25.66
CA GLY A 304 -2.55 -15.78 24.55
C GLY A 304 -1.66 -16.80 23.84
N THR A 305 -1.97 -17.08 22.58
CA THR A 305 -1.32 -18.11 21.78
C THR A 305 -0.28 -17.54 20.81
N TRP A 306 0.35 -16.41 21.15
CA TRP A 306 1.17 -15.59 20.25
C TRP A 306 2.32 -16.32 19.55
N GLN A 307 2.81 -17.42 20.11
CA GLN A 307 3.95 -18.17 19.58
C GLN A 307 3.64 -18.92 18.28
N PHE A 308 2.39 -19.35 18.08
CA PHE A 308 1.99 -20.15 16.93
C PHE A 308 2.04 -19.34 15.64
N GLY A 309 2.47 -19.96 14.53
CA GLY A 309 2.46 -19.31 13.22
C GLY A 309 1.05 -19.18 12.67
N ARG A 310 0.72 -18.04 12.06
CA ARG A 310 -0.53 -17.80 11.33
C ARG A 310 -0.26 -17.56 9.86
N ALA A 311 -1.29 -17.72 9.04
CA ALA A 311 -1.24 -17.50 7.61
C ALA A 311 -1.00 -16.01 7.28
N GLY A 312 0.27 -15.63 7.14
CA GLY A 312 0.70 -14.30 6.71
C GLY A 312 0.72 -13.23 7.81
N TRP A 313 0.54 -13.60 9.07
CA TRP A 313 0.59 -12.64 10.18
C TRP A 313 1.06 -13.26 11.49
N CYS A 314 1.35 -12.40 12.47
CA CYS A 314 1.62 -12.76 13.85
C CYS A 314 0.98 -11.74 14.79
N PRO A 315 0.42 -12.15 15.94
CA PRO A 315 0.03 -11.23 16.99
C PRO A 315 1.17 -10.28 17.35
N GLY A 316 0.89 -8.99 17.48
CA GLY A 316 1.92 -8.00 17.80
C GLY A 316 2.97 -7.79 16.71
N SER A 317 2.62 -7.93 15.42
CA SER A 317 3.52 -7.70 14.28
C SER A 317 2.90 -6.82 13.19
N ALA A 318 3.76 -6.15 12.42
CA ALA A 318 3.37 -5.57 11.13
C ALA A 318 3.17 -6.67 10.09
N ILE A 319 2.29 -6.40 9.11
CA ILE A 319 2.11 -7.29 7.98
C ILE A 319 3.02 -6.82 6.85
N SER A 320 4.01 -7.65 6.52
CA SER A 320 4.87 -7.44 5.38
C SER A 320 4.11 -7.76 4.08
N PRO A 321 4.12 -6.86 3.08
CA PRO A 321 3.53 -7.17 1.79
C PRO A 321 4.37 -8.21 1.04
N TRP A 322 3.69 -9.06 0.27
CA TRP A 322 4.33 -9.79 -0.82
C TRP A 322 4.50 -8.84 -2.02
N VAL A 323 5.74 -8.64 -2.44
CA VAL A 323 6.10 -7.77 -3.56
C VAL A 323 6.86 -8.59 -4.59
N VAL A 324 6.40 -8.52 -5.85
CA VAL A 324 7.05 -9.22 -6.95
C VAL A 324 7.17 -8.32 -8.18
N ASP A 325 8.34 -8.35 -8.81
CA ASP A 325 8.59 -7.65 -10.07
C ASP A 325 7.89 -8.39 -11.22
N VAL A 326 7.02 -7.68 -11.94
CA VAL A 326 6.26 -8.18 -13.08
C VAL A 326 6.60 -7.45 -14.37
N THR A 327 7.72 -6.73 -14.41
CA THR A 327 8.12 -5.85 -15.51
C THR A 327 8.22 -6.61 -16.84
N SER A 328 8.73 -7.84 -16.84
CA SER A 328 8.81 -8.66 -18.05
C SER A 328 7.46 -9.10 -18.61
N SER A 329 6.41 -9.04 -17.78
CA SER A 329 5.05 -9.52 -18.09
C SER A 329 4.10 -8.42 -18.56
N VAL A 330 4.57 -7.16 -18.56
CA VAL A 330 3.79 -6.01 -18.99
C VAL A 330 4.57 -5.21 -20.03
N LYS A 331 3.87 -4.64 -21.01
CA LYS A 331 4.48 -3.79 -22.03
C LYS A 331 3.88 -2.39 -21.98
N PRO A 332 4.71 -1.33 -21.84
CA PRO A 332 4.24 0.05 -21.89
C PRO A 332 3.43 0.33 -23.15
N GLY A 333 2.27 0.96 -22.99
CA GLY A 333 1.35 1.28 -24.08
C GLY A 333 0.41 0.17 -24.51
N LEU A 334 0.53 -1.02 -23.92
CA LEU A 334 -0.40 -2.13 -24.15
C LEU A 334 -1.20 -2.44 -22.89
N GLN A 335 -2.28 -3.21 -23.04
CA GLN A 335 -3.11 -3.64 -21.91
C GLN A 335 -2.54 -4.92 -21.27
N ALA A 336 -2.48 -5.00 -19.94
CA ALA A 336 -2.26 -6.23 -19.20
C ALA A 336 -3.58 -6.84 -18.75
N ILE A 337 -3.73 -8.16 -18.90
CA ILE A 337 -4.87 -8.92 -18.40
C ILE A 337 -4.37 -9.72 -17.20
N ILE A 338 -4.84 -9.36 -16.01
CA ILE A 338 -4.40 -9.93 -14.74
C ILE A 338 -5.55 -10.74 -14.15
N SER A 339 -5.29 -11.97 -13.72
CA SER A 339 -6.24 -12.79 -12.95
C SER A 339 -5.60 -13.24 -11.64
N TYR A 340 -6.43 -13.64 -10.68
CA TYR A 340 -5.99 -14.04 -9.35
C TYR A 340 -6.74 -15.29 -8.89
N SER A 341 -6.06 -16.13 -8.10
CA SER A 341 -6.70 -17.23 -7.39
C SER A 341 -6.07 -17.43 -6.02
N GLY A 342 -6.90 -17.77 -5.04
CA GLY A 342 -6.48 -18.31 -3.74
C GLY A 342 -6.80 -19.79 -3.70
N LEU A 343 -5.84 -20.57 -3.22
CA LEU A 343 -5.86 -22.02 -3.25
C LEU A 343 -5.53 -22.59 -1.88
N PHE A 344 -5.99 -23.80 -1.65
CA PHE A 344 -5.58 -24.67 -0.56
C PHE A 344 -5.18 -26.02 -1.18
N ASN A 345 -3.99 -26.51 -0.84
CA ASN A 345 -3.40 -27.69 -1.47
C ASN A 345 -3.48 -27.63 -3.01
N ASP A 346 -3.08 -26.49 -3.58
CA ASP A 346 -3.05 -26.24 -5.04
C ASP A 346 -4.41 -26.31 -5.75
N SER A 347 -5.51 -26.26 -4.99
CA SER A 347 -6.87 -26.38 -5.52
C SER A 347 -7.83 -25.34 -4.94
N GLN A 348 -8.98 -25.16 -5.60
CA GLN A 348 -10.08 -24.37 -5.05
C GLN A 348 -10.49 -24.95 -3.70
N TYR A 349 -10.42 -24.14 -2.65
CA TYR A 349 -10.80 -24.59 -1.32
C TYR A 349 -12.30 -24.84 -1.24
N ASP A 350 -12.66 -26.01 -0.73
CA ASP A 350 -14.03 -26.45 -0.45
C ASP A 350 -14.08 -26.86 1.04
N PRO A 351 -14.49 -25.97 1.95
CA PRO A 351 -14.40 -26.21 3.39
C PRO A 351 -15.31 -27.37 3.79
N ALA A 352 -14.71 -28.45 4.30
CA ALA A 352 -15.45 -29.50 4.97
C ALA A 352 -15.76 -29.03 6.40
N ALA A 353 -17.03 -29.14 6.81
CA ALA A 353 -17.43 -28.83 8.17
C ALA A 353 -16.60 -29.66 9.17
N CYS A 354 -16.21 -29.04 10.28
CA CYS A 354 -15.64 -29.76 11.41
C CYS A 354 -16.62 -30.86 11.89
N VAL A 355 -16.11 -31.93 12.52
CA VAL A 355 -16.94 -33.01 13.05
C VAL A 355 -16.50 -33.37 14.47
N GLY A 356 -17.47 -33.50 15.38
CA GLY A 356 -17.22 -33.97 16.75
C GLY A 356 -16.53 -32.92 17.62
N ASP A 357 -15.63 -33.37 18.48
CA ASP A 357 -14.92 -32.52 19.46
C ASP A 357 -13.95 -31.51 18.81
N ASP A 358 -13.69 -31.63 17.50
CA ASP A 358 -12.87 -30.69 16.73
C ASP A 358 -13.65 -29.42 16.35
N CYS A 359 -14.98 -29.42 16.47
CA CYS A 359 -15.79 -28.22 16.32
C CYS A 359 -15.77 -27.38 17.59
N VAL A 360 -15.65 -26.06 17.42
CA VAL A 360 -15.74 -25.11 18.52
C VAL A 360 -16.91 -24.15 18.31
N ASP A 361 -17.66 -23.88 19.39
CA ASP A 361 -18.82 -22.98 19.37
C ASP A 361 -18.45 -21.51 19.09
N GLN A 362 -17.15 -21.16 19.12
CA GLN A 362 -16.63 -19.79 18.98
C GLN A 362 -15.81 -19.58 17.70
N GLY A 363 -15.78 -20.58 16.81
CA GLY A 363 -15.13 -20.46 15.51
C GLY A 363 -15.79 -19.41 14.61
N PHE A 364 -15.14 -19.13 13.48
CA PHE A 364 -15.73 -18.33 12.41
C PHE A 364 -15.17 -18.75 11.04
N PRO A 365 -15.90 -18.48 9.94
CA PRO A 365 -15.54 -19.01 8.63
C PRO A 365 -14.18 -18.52 8.14
N ALA A 366 -13.51 -19.35 7.33
CA ALA A 366 -12.30 -19.00 6.62
C ALA A 366 -12.48 -17.69 5.82
N GLU A 367 -11.55 -16.75 5.99
CA GLU A 367 -11.52 -15.45 5.31
C GLU A 367 -10.09 -15.10 4.91
N ILE A 368 -9.86 -14.81 3.63
CA ILE A 368 -8.64 -14.14 3.18
C ILE A 368 -8.86 -12.64 3.25
N ARG A 369 -8.06 -11.92 4.02
CA ARG A 369 -8.04 -10.46 4.03
C ARG A 369 -6.91 -9.97 3.14
N MET A 370 -7.24 -9.60 1.90
CA MET A 370 -6.26 -9.12 0.93
C MET A 370 -6.52 -7.69 0.43
N ARG A 371 -5.43 -6.94 0.24
CA ARG A 371 -5.34 -5.71 -0.55
C ARG A 371 -4.16 -5.82 -1.50
N SER A 372 -4.42 -5.79 -2.80
CA SER A 372 -3.39 -5.88 -3.83
C SER A 372 -3.42 -4.70 -4.78
N TYR A 373 -2.24 -4.35 -5.31
CA TYR A 373 -2.03 -3.25 -6.24
C TYR A 373 -1.03 -3.64 -7.32
N LEU A 374 -1.23 -3.15 -8.54
CA LEU A 374 -0.19 -3.03 -9.55
C LEU A 374 0.45 -1.66 -9.37
N VAL A 375 1.73 -1.64 -9.02
CA VAL A 375 2.51 -0.42 -8.81
C VAL A 375 3.35 -0.18 -10.05
N ILE A 376 3.14 0.97 -10.69
CA ILE A 376 3.88 1.39 -11.87
C ILE A 376 4.95 2.37 -11.45
N TYR A 377 6.20 2.04 -11.77
CA TYR A 377 7.36 2.90 -11.59
C TYR A 377 7.73 3.55 -12.91
N GLY A 378 8.29 4.76 -12.80
CA GLY A 378 8.91 5.45 -13.91
C GLY A 378 10.16 6.18 -13.45
N ARG A 379 10.90 6.72 -14.42
CA ARG A 379 12.12 7.48 -14.14
C ARG A 379 11.81 8.71 -13.30
N LYS A 380 12.60 8.90 -12.24
CA LYS A 380 12.55 10.08 -11.39
C LYS A 380 12.94 11.30 -12.22
N GLN A 381 12.04 12.29 -12.28
CA GLN A 381 12.36 13.54 -12.96
C GLN A 381 13.36 14.32 -12.10
N PRO A 382 14.40 14.95 -12.66
CA PRO A 382 15.33 15.76 -11.89
C PRO A 382 14.58 16.89 -11.18
N SER A 383 14.87 17.13 -9.90
CA SER A 383 14.25 18.24 -9.16
C SER A 383 14.53 19.58 -9.86
N SER A 384 13.61 20.53 -9.73
CA SER A 384 13.76 21.88 -10.31
C SER A 384 15.02 22.60 -9.80
N LYS A 385 15.45 22.31 -8.56
CA LYS A 385 16.74 22.75 -8.00
C LYS A 385 17.94 22.16 -8.74
N ALA A 386 17.94 20.86 -9.01
CA ALA A 386 19.01 20.22 -9.77
C ALA A 386 19.06 20.69 -11.24
N GLN A 387 17.90 21.02 -11.83
CA GLN A 387 17.84 21.64 -13.15
C GLN A 387 18.36 23.09 -13.13
N ALA A 388 18.09 23.86 -12.07
CA ALA A 388 18.61 25.22 -11.91
C ALA A 388 20.15 25.24 -11.74
N GLU A 389 20.71 24.30 -10.98
CA GLU A 389 22.16 24.16 -10.80
C GLU A 389 22.88 23.68 -12.08
N ARG A 390 22.25 22.78 -12.86
CA ARG A 390 22.76 22.38 -14.19
C ARG A 390 22.60 23.49 -15.25
N GLY A 391 21.61 24.36 -15.11
CA GLY A 391 21.45 25.56 -15.95
C GLY A 391 22.50 26.64 -15.66
N ALA A 392 23.00 26.71 -14.43
CA ALA A 392 24.02 27.66 -14.01
C ALA A 392 25.46 27.25 -14.41
N SER A 393 25.70 25.98 -14.76
CA SER A 393 27.03 25.45 -15.12
C SER A 393 27.28 25.31 -16.63
N SER A 394 26.36 25.76 -17.50
CA SER A 394 26.62 25.80 -18.94
C SER A 394 27.59 26.94 -19.30
N PRO A 395 28.67 26.69 -20.07
CA PRO A 395 29.55 27.75 -20.53
C PRO A 395 28.78 28.67 -21.47
N LYS A 396 28.80 29.98 -21.20
CA LYS A 396 28.34 31.00 -22.15
C LYS A 396 29.12 30.87 -23.45
N LEU A 397 28.50 30.27 -24.47
CA LEU A 397 28.97 30.38 -25.86
C LEU A 397 29.01 31.87 -26.21
N ARG A 398 30.23 32.40 -26.39
CA ARG A 398 30.47 33.78 -26.83
C ARG A 398 29.81 34.00 -28.19
N GLY A 399 29.08 35.11 -28.28
CA GLY A 399 28.29 35.49 -29.44
C GLY A 399 29.12 35.60 -30.72
N ILE A 400 28.54 35.08 -31.80
CA ILE A 400 28.96 35.40 -33.17
C ILE A 400 28.25 36.70 -33.54
N SER A 401 29.03 37.76 -33.72
CA SER A 401 28.54 39.04 -34.24
C SER A 401 27.93 38.85 -35.62
N ARG A 402 26.71 39.36 -35.78
CA ARG A 402 25.96 39.42 -37.04
C ARG A 402 26.61 40.51 -37.91
N MET A 403 27.15 40.10 -39.05
CA MET A 403 27.71 40.99 -40.07
C MET A 403 26.54 41.66 -40.81
N GLU A 404 26.45 42.99 -40.75
CA GLU A 404 25.62 43.80 -41.64
C GLU A 404 26.28 43.85 -43.02
N VAL A 405 25.50 43.67 -44.08
CA VAL A 405 25.92 43.99 -45.45
C VAL A 405 24.87 44.91 -46.06
N SER A 406 25.36 46.09 -46.46
CA SER A 406 24.61 47.16 -47.12
C SER A 406 24.36 46.90 -48.60
N SER A 407 23.31 47.54 -49.09
CA SER A 407 22.83 47.69 -50.46
C SER A 407 23.89 48.09 -51.52
N SER A 408 23.72 47.62 -52.76
CA SER A 408 23.61 48.48 -53.96
C SER A 408 23.49 47.68 -55.29
N GLU A 409 22.57 48.15 -56.15
CA GLU A 409 22.59 48.19 -57.64
C GLU A 409 22.39 46.89 -58.45
N GLN A 410 21.24 46.75 -59.15
CA GLN A 410 20.86 47.21 -60.52
C GLN A 410 21.17 46.18 -61.62
N GLY A 411 20.14 45.76 -62.38
CA GLY A 411 20.33 44.92 -63.57
C GLY A 411 19.06 44.28 -64.15
N VAL A 412 18.42 45.03 -65.06
CA VAL A 412 17.32 44.74 -66.00
C VAL A 412 17.36 43.33 -66.65
N TRP A 413 16.20 42.66 -66.82
CA TRP A 413 15.60 42.17 -68.08
C TRP A 413 14.30 41.37 -67.86
N SER A 414 13.49 41.37 -68.90
CA SER A 414 12.04 41.14 -69.02
C SER A 414 11.58 39.67 -69.07
N GLY A 415 10.29 39.42 -68.81
CA GLY A 415 9.62 38.20 -69.28
C GLY A 415 8.48 37.66 -68.40
N ALA A 416 7.26 38.14 -68.67
CA ALA A 416 5.94 37.51 -68.54
C ALA A 416 5.73 36.25 -67.66
N GLY A 417 4.68 36.30 -66.81
CA GLY A 417 3.76 35.17 -66.65
C GLY A 417 3.38 34.73 -65.23
N LEU A 418 2.26 35.30 -64.74
CA LEU A 418 1.17 34.64 -63.98
C LEU A 418 1.42 34.08 -62.55
N ALA A 419 0.65 34.67 -61.61
CA ALA A 419 0.12 34.16 -60.31
C ALA A 419 1.16 33.76 -59.23
N GLY A 420 1.40 34.54 -58.17
CA GLY A 420 0.47 34.92 -57.10
C GLY A 420 0.65 34.00 -55.86
N SER A 421 1.73 34.19 -55.07
CA SER A 421 1.74 34.72 -53.68
C SER A 421 0.81 33.97 -52.70
N VAL A 422 1.27 33.04 -51.84
CA VAL A 422 2.00 33.20 -50.55
C VAL A 422 1.37 34.25 -49.62
N SER A 423 0.83 33.85 -48.45
CA SER A 423 1.54 33.99 -47.17
C SER A 423 0.71 33.56 -45.95
N PHE A 424 1.41 32.84 -45.07
CA PHE A 424 1.14 32.64 -43.65
C PHE A 424 1.09 33.98 -42.90
N CYS A 425 0.11 34.17 -42.02
CA CYS A 425 0.27 34.45 -40.57
C CYS A 425 -1.09 34.80 -39.90
N PHE A 426 -1.15 34.54 -38.59
CA PHE A 426 -2.16 34.94 -37.59
C PHE A 426 -3.32 33.98 -37.23
N VAL A 427 -2.99 33.06 -36.31
CA VAL A 427 -3.58 32.83 -34.96
C VAL A 427 -4.90 33.54 -34.60
N ILE A 428 -5.71 32.78 -33.84
CA ILE A 428 -6.82 33.15 -32.92
C ILE A 428 -8.23 32.84 -33.46
N LEU A 429 -9.01 32.14 -32.61
CA LEU A 429 -10.40 31.69 -32.73
C LEU A 429 -10.63 30.41 -33.53
N LEU A 430 -10.66 29.27 -32.82
CA LEU A 430 -11.72 28.25 -32.94
C LEU A 430 -11.77 27.44 -31.64
N GLY A 431 -12.05 28.14 -30.54
CA GLY A 431 -12.76 27.56 -29.41
C GLY A 431 -14.26 27.64 -29.72
N LEU A 432 -15.02 26.61 -29.32
CA LEU A 432 -16.46 26.41 -29.53
C LEU A 432 -16.82 25.64 -30.81
N ILE A 433 -16.58 24.33 -30.83
CA ILE A 433 -17.52 23.27 -31.24
C ILE A 433 -16.97 21.94 -30.69
N SER A 434 -17.42 21.57 -29.48
CA SER A 434 -17.56 20.18 -29.00
C SER A 434 -18.23 20.14 -27.61
N PHE A 435 -19.18 21.03 -27.36
CA PHE A 435 -20.00 21.04 -26.13
C PHE A 435 -21.46 20.64 -26.40
N HIS A 436 -21.69 19.75 -27.37
CA HIS A 436 -23.06 19.37 -27.76
C HIS A 436 -23.37 17.88 -27.90
N LEU A 437 -22.57 17.00 -27.27
CA LEU A 437 -22.89 15.56 -27.21
C LEU A 437 -22.69 14.88 -25.85
N TYR A 438 -22.73 15.64 -24.73
CA TYR A 438 -22.70 15.04 -23.39
C TYR A 438 -23.80 15.58 -22.46
N ARG A 439 -25.05 15.54 -22.92
CA ARG A 439 -26.23 15.68 -22.06
C ARG A 439 -27.44 14.96 -22.64
N ARG A 440 -27.45 13.62 -22.55
CA ARG A 440 -28.66 12.78 -22.60
C ARG A 440 -28.34 11.32 -22.24
N ARG A 441 -28.27 11.04 -20.94
CA ARG A 441 -28.64 9.74 -20.34
C ARG A 441 -28.76 9.91 -18.82
N ALA A 442 -29.82 10.59 -18.43
CA ALA A 442 -30.48 10.42 -17.15
C ALA A 442 -31.98 10.38 -17.48
N THR A 443 -32.73 9.51 -16.78
CA THR A 443 -34.13 9.10 -16.98
C THR A 443 -34.39 8.01 -18.03
N ARG A 444 -34.13 6.76 -17.64
CA ARG A 444 -35.20 5.78 -17.41
C ARG A 444 -34.72 4.72 -16.43
#